data_AF-A0A352RXN1-F1
#
_entry.id   AF-A0A352RXN1-F1
#
_cell.length_a   1.000
_cell.length_b   1.000
_cell.length_c   1.000
_cell.angle_alpha   90.00
_cell.angle_beta   90.00
_cell.angle_gamma   90.00
#
_symmetry.space_group_name_H-M   'P 1'
#
loop_
_entity.id
_entity.type
_entity.pdbx_description
1 polymer ?
#
loop_
_entity_poly.entity_id
_entity_poly.type
_entity_poly.pdbx_seq_one_letter_code
_entity_poly.pdbx_strand_id
1 'polypeptide(L)' 'ERPLVSLNLAALPATLIESELFGHVPGAFTGSQRKGQAGKLEIAAGGTVFLDEVADVPMEVQVKLLRVL' A
#
# COMPACT_ATOMS: atom_id res chain seq x y z
N GLU A 1 0.24 -0.05 22.99
CA GLU A 1 -0.10 0.87 21.88
C GLU A 1 -0.17 0.07 20.58
N ARG A 2 -1.08 0.38 19.66
CA ARG A 2 -1.21 -0.30 18.35
C ARG A 2 -0.71 0.65 17.24
N PRO A 3 -0.06 0.16 16.17
CA PRO A 3 0.49 1.04 15.13
C PRO A 3 -0.63 1.79 14.40
N LEU A 4 -0.42 3.08 14.14
CA LEU A 4 -1.22 3.86 13.21
C LEU A 4 -0.34 4.23 12.02
N VAL A 5 -0.69 3.73 10.84
CA VAL A 5 0.02 4.02 9.59
C VAL A 5 -0.87 4.87 8.71
N SER A 6 -0.49 6.12 8.48
CA SER A 6 -1.21 7.03 7.60
C SER A 6 -0.56 7.11 6.23
N LEU A 7 -1.38 7.09 5.18
CA LEU A 7 -0.94 7.23 3.80
C LEU A 7 -1.80 8.27 3.09
N ASN A 8 -1.17 9.30 2.52
CA ASN A 8 -1.84 10.23 1.62
C ASN A 8 -1.63 9.75 0.18
N LEU A 9 -2.72 9.39 -0.49
CA LEU A 9 -2.69 8.74 -1.79
C LEU A 9 -2.42 9.74 -2.92
N ALA A 10 -2.89 10.99 -2.78
CA ALA A 10 -2.61 12.08 -3.72
C ALA A 10 -1.11 12.44 -3.78
N ALA A 11 -0.36 12.17 -2.71
CA ALA A 11 1.09 12.40 -2.65
C ALA A 11 1.92 11.31 -3.36
N LEU A 12 1.29 10.21 -3.80
CA LEU A 12 1.97 9.09 -4.43
C LEU A 12 1.64 9.00 -5.92
N PRO A 13 2.61 8.62 -6.78
CA PRO A 13 2.29 8.20 -8.14
C PRO A 13 1.32 7.02 -8.12
N ALA A 14 0.27 7.08 -8.95
CA ALA A 14 -0.76 6.03 -9.01
C ALA A 14 -0.19 4.62 -9.22
N THR A 15 0.91 4.51 -9.97
CA THR A 15 1.62 3.26 -10.24
C THR A 15 2.33 2.65 -9.02
N LEU A 16 2.60 3.45 -7.98
CA LEU A 16 3.26 3.00 -6.75
C LEU A 16 2.28 2.71 -5.61
N ILE A 17 1.03 3.18 -5.70
CA ILE A 17 0.02 3.01 -4.64
C ILE A 17 -0.13 1.53 -4.27
N GLU A 18 -0.20 0.63 -5.24
CA GLU A 18 -0.31 -0.80 -4.98
C GLU A 18 0.90 -1.33 -4.20
N SER A 19 2.10 -1.04 -4.69
CA SER A 19 3.35 -1.49 -4.05
C SER A 19 3.51 -0.91 -2.64
N GLU A 20 3.06 0.32 -2.39
CA GLU A 20 3.10 0.90 -1.04
C GLU A 20 2.08 0.22 -0.12
N LEU A 21 0.84 0.01 -0.58
CA LEU A 21 -0.20 -0.62 0.25
C LEU A 21 0.10 -2.08 0.58
N PHE A 22 0.44 -2.88 -0.43
CA PHE A 22 0.54 -4.34 -0.35
C PHE A 22 1.99 -4.84 -0.27
N GLY A 23 2.96 -3.99 -0.59
CA GLY A 23 4.35 -4.41 -0.70
C GLY A 23 4.63 -5.07 -2.04
N HIS A 24 5.90 -5.44 -2.21
CA HIS A 24 6.35 -6.23 -3.35
C HIS A 24 7.50 -7.14 -2.96
N VAL A 25 7.59 -8.28 -3.63
CA VAL A 25 8.73 -9.19 -3.49
C VAL A 25 9.89 -8.76 -4.39
N PRO A 26 11.14 -9.17 -4.10
CA PRO A 26 12.26 -8.96 -5.00
C PRO A 26 11.96 -9.43 -6.42
N GLY A 27 12.20 -8.59 -7.42
CA GLY A 27 11.98 -8.95 -8.82
C GLY A 27 10.52 -8.89 -9.29
N ALA A 28 9.60 -8.34 -8.49
CA ALA A 28 8.19 -8.19 -8.89
C ALA A 28 8.00 -7.32 -10.14
N PHE A 29 8.86 -6.32 -10.35
CA PHE A 29 8.87 -5.46 -11.53
C PHE A 29 10.28 -4.92 -11.81
N THR A 30 10.49 -4.38 -13.01
CA THR A 30 11.76 -3.74 -13.42
C THR A 30 12.05 -2.53 -12.52
N GLY A 31 13.16 -2.59 -11.78
CA GLY A 31 13.52 -1.55 -10.80
C GLY A 31 13.01 -1.79 -9.38
N SER A 32 12.32 -2.92 -9.13
CA SER A 32 11.97 -3.33 -7.76
C SER A 32 13.21 -3.47 -6.86
N GLN A 33 13.04 -3.20 -5.57
CA GLN A 33 14.15 -3.28 -4.63
C GLN A 33 14.64 -4.72 -4.51
N ARG A 34 15.96 -4.92 -4.41
CA ARG A 34 16.57 -6.26 -4.30
C ARG A 34 16.09 -7.06 -3.08
N LYS A 35 15.60 -6.38 -2.04
CA LYS A 35 15.06 -7.01 -0.83
C LYS A 35 13.53 -7.06 -0.79
N GLY A 36 12.86 -6.55 -1.82
CA GLY A 36 11.43 -6.26 -1.77
C GLY A 36 11.12 -5.17 -0.74
N GLN A 37 9.84 -4.98 -0.47
CA GLN A 37 9.34 -4.02 0.51
C GLN A 37 8.04 -4.53 1.10
N ALA A 38 7.92 -4.49 2.43
CA ALA A 38 6.67 -4.80 3.12
C ALA A 38 5.64 -3.69 2.87
N GLY A 39 4.39 -4.09 2.70
CA GLY A 39 3.28 -3.15 2.48
C GLY A 39 2.88 -2.42 3.76
N LYS A 40 2.25 -1.25 3.61
CA LYS A 40 1.70 -0.50 4.76
C LYS A 40 0.67 -1.31 5.55
N LEU A 41 -0.11 -2.16 4.88
CA LEU A 41 -1.05 -3.07 5.54
C LEU A 41 -0.35 -4.08 6.46
N GLU A 42 0.79 -4.61 6.03
CA GLU A 42 1.61 -5.53 6.85
C GLU A 42 2.26 -4.78 8.03
N ILE A 43 2.80 -3.59 7.78
CA ILE A 43 3.42 -2.76 8.84
C ILE A 43 2.39 -2.36 9.91
N ALA A 44 1.14 -2.15 9.52
CA ALA A 44 0.04 -1.81 10.42
C ALA A 44 -0.67 -3.03 11.02
N ALA A 45 -0.12 -4.24 10.87
CA ALA A 45 -0.74 -5.46 11.38
C ALA A 45 -1.07 -5.32 12.88
N GLY A 46 -2.32 -5.63 13.25
CA GLY A 46 -2.83 -5.48 14.61
C GLY A 46 -3.10 -4.03 15.05
N GLY A 47 -2.99 -3.05 14.15
CA GLY A 47 -3.33 -1.65 14.37
C GLY A 47 -4.28 -1.11 13.32
N THR A 48 -4.01 0.10 12.82
CA THR A 48 -4.90 0.85 11.92
C THR A 48 -4.11 1.43 10.75
N VAL A 49 -4.66 1.29 9.54
CA VAL A 49 -4.23 2.05 8.36
C VAL A 49 -5.23 3.17 8.09
N PHE A 50 -4.75 4.40 7.99
CA PHE A 50 -5.54 5.55 7.58
C PHE A 50 -5.17 5.92 6.14
N LEU A 51 -6.17 5.90 5.25
CA LEU A 51 -6.01 6.26 3.85
C LEU A 51 -6.67 7.62 3.61
N ASP A 52 -5.83 8.62 3.35
CA ASP A 52 -6.25 9.95 2.98
C ASP A 52 -6.33 10.08 1.45
N GLU A 53 -7.29 10.86 0.97
CA GLU A 53 -7.61 10.98 -0.47
C GLU A 53 -7.92 9.64 -1.15
N VAL A 54 -8.80 8.83 -0.55
CA VAL A 54 -9.18 7.50 -1.06
C VAL A 54 -9.77 7.51 -2.48
N ALA A 55 -10.25 8.67 -2.94
CA ALA A 55 -10.73 8.85 -4.30
C ALA A 55 -9.61 8.70 -5.36
N ASP A 56 -8.34 8.88 -4.97
CA ASP A 56 -7.18 8.73 -5.84
C ASP A 56 -6.68 7.28 -5.96
N VAL A 57 -7.30 6.31 -5.27
CA VAL A 57 -6.96 4.89 -5.43
C VAL A 57 -7.36 4.43 -6.84
N PRO A 58 -6.43 3.86 -7.64
CA PRO A 58 -6.77 3.30 -8.94
C PRO A 58 -7.78 2.16 -8.83
N MET A 59 -8.70 2.05 -9.80
CA MET A 59 -9.79 1.05 -9.77
C MET A 59 -9.30 -0.39 -9.55
N GLU A 60 -8.18 -0.76 -10.17
CA GLU A 60 -7.57 -2.10 -10.01
C GLU A 60 -7.09 -2.36 -8.57
N VAL A 61 -6.65 -1.32 -7.87
CA VAL A 61 -6.22 -1.37 -6.47
C VAL A 61 -7.42 -1.39 -5.53
N GLN A 62 -8.50 -0.68 -5.86
CA GLN A 62 -9.75 -0.71 -5.08
C GLN A 62 -10.29 -2.13 -4.92
N VAL A 63 -10.28 -2.92 -6.00
CA VAL A 63 -10.72 -4.33 -5.96
C VAL A 63 -9.86 -5.17 -4.99
N LYS A 64 -8.54 -4.91 -4.92
CA LYS A 64 -7.63 -5.59 -3.99
C LYS A 64 -7.86 -5.13 -2.56
N LEU A 65 -8.10 -3.83 -2.35
CA LEU A 65 -8.38 -3.26 -1.03
C LEU A 65 -9.67 -3.85 -0.43
N LEU A 66 -10.71 -4.06 -1.25
CA LEU A 66 -11.96 -4.73 -0.83
C LEU A 66 -11.75 -6.16 -0.32
N ARG A 67 -10.66 -6.85 -0.69
CA ARG A 67 -10.36 -8.20 -0.17
C ARG A 67 -9.71 -8.18 1.21
N VAL A 68 -9.22 -7.02 1.65
CA VAL A 68 -8.55 -6.83 2.95
C VAL A 68 -9.55 -6.40 4.01
N LEU A 69 -10.59 -5.66 3.61
CA LEU A 69 -11.70 -5.23 4.46
C LEU A 69 -12.64 -6.40 4.79
#